data_AF-A0A1W1Z0X6-F1
#
_entry.id   AF-A0A1W1Z0X6-F1
#
_cell.length_a   1.000
_cell.length_b   1.000
_cell.length_c   1.000
_cell.angle_alpha   90.00
_cell.angle_beta   90.00
_cell.angle_gamma   90.00
#
_symmetry.space_group_name_H-M   'P 1'
#
loop_
_entity.id
_entity.type
_entity.pdbx_description
1 polymer ?
#
loop_
_entity_poly.entity_id
_entity_poly.type
_entity_poly.pdbx_seq_one_letter_code
_entity_poly.pdbx_strand_id
1 'polypeptide(L)'
;MKKMNKRWLVVGIVVIAIALIAGGYVTWQNHERSSSDNRVSYVVDEDNLSEENSSTEDKTPAEIDEEEHIDAEQIVAKILPDGYATSHGDHYHYYSGHVPANSLFSEDLILDQSIENFSDDNILYEIDNGWIVRKGDDYYVVLDDPNNRQNIRSESEIEAQHHNREHNDDDH
;
A
#
# COMPACT_ATOMS: atom_id res chain seq x y z
N MET A 1 42.36 47.56 18.87
CA MET A 1 41.95 46.34 18.14
C MET A 1 41.90 45.17 19.13
N LYS A 2 40.71 44.67 19.45
CA LYS A 2 40.47 43.64 20.50
C LYS A 2 40.47 42.26 19.83
N LYS A 3 41.47 41.41 20.12
CA LYS A 3 41.55 40.04 19.61
C LYS A 3 40.54 39.17 20.38
N MET A 4 39.55 38.63 19.67
CA MET A 4 38.62 37.65 20.22
C MET A 4 39.20 36.23 20.13
N ASN A 5 38.95 35.44 21.18
CA ASN A 5 39.42 34.08 21.40
C ASN A 5 38.48 33.04 20.74
N LYS A 6 38.99 32.32 19.74
CA LYS A 6 38.22 31.40 18.86
C LYS A 6 37.77 30.07 19.48
N ARG A 7 37.75 29.95 20.82
CA ARG A 7 37.45 28.66 21.51
C ARG A 7 35.96 28.45 21.80
N TRP A 8 35.13 29.47 21.63
CA TRP A 8 33.68 29.40 21.89
C TRP A 8 32.83 29.07 20.65
N LEU A 9 33.45 28.97 19.47
CA LEU A 9 32.73 28.74 18.21
C LEU A 9 32.53 27.25 17.88
N VAL A 10 33.30 26.35 18.51
CA VAL A 10 33.26 24.90 18.23
C VAL A 10 32.19 24.18 19.06
N VAL A 11 31.82 24.72 20.23
CA VAL A 11 30.84 24.08 21.14
C VAL A 11 29.39 24.23 20.61
N GLY A 12 29.09 25.28 19.85
CA GLY A 12 27.74 25.51 19.30
C GLY A 12 27.33 24.56 18.17
N ILE A 13 28.29 24.00 17.41
CA ILE A 13 28.00 23.19 16.22
C ILE A 13 27.59 21.75 16.58
N VAL A 14 28.17 21.18 17.64
CA VAL A 14 27.87 19.79 18.05
C VAL A 14 26.46 19.66 18.64
N VAL A 15 25.97 20.69 19.34
CA VAL A 15 24.64 20.67 19.98
C VAL A 15 23.51 20.75 18.94
N ILE A 16 23.70 21.50 17.84
CA ILE A 16 22.70 21.60 16.76
C ILE A 16 22.61 20.29 15.98
N ALA A 17 23.73 19.61 15.73
CA ALA A 17 23.73 18.33 15.01
C ALA A 17 22.97 17.22 15.76
N ILE A 18 23.07 17.17 17.09
CA ILE A 18 22.35 16.17 17.90
C ILE A 18 20.84 16.49 17.98
N ALA A 19 20.47 17.78 18.04
CA ALA A 19 19.06 18.19 18.05
C ALA A 19 18.35 17.90 16.72
N LEU A 20 19.05 17.98 15.58
CA LEU A 20 18.48 17.65 14.27
C LEU A 20 18.28 16.14 14.08
N ILE A 21 19.18 15.32 14.63
CA ILE A 21 19.03 13.84 14.60
C ILE A 21 17.88 13.40 15.50
N ALA A 22 17.76 13.95 16.71
CA ALA A 22 16.65 13.64 17.62
C ALA A 22 15.31 14.18 17.11
N GLY A 23 15.28 15.38 16.51
CA GLY A 23 14.08 15.95 15.90
C GLY A 23 13.57 15.11 14.73
N GLY A 24 14.46 14.64 13.85
CA GLY A 24 14.09 13.77 12.72
C GLY A 24 13.56 12.39 13.15
N TYR A 25 14.12 11.80 14.19
CA TYR A 25 13.68 10.48 14.69
C TYR A 25 12.30 10.51 15.38
N VAL A 26 11.97 11.64 16.02
CA VAL A 26 10.66 11.85 16.66
C VAL A 26 9.59 12.18 15.61
N THR A 27 9.90 12.93 14.55
CA THR A 27 8.94 13.19 13.47
C THR A 27 8.64 11.97 12.60
N TRP A 28 9.57 10.99 12.50
CA TRP A 28 9.33 9.76 11.75
C TRP A 28 8.32 8.82 12.46
N GLN A 29 8.38 8.71 13.78
CA GLN A 29 7.40 7.93 14.55
C GLN A 29 6.03 8.62 14.68
N ASN A 30 5.92 9.88 14.27
CA ASN A 30 4.75 10.72 14.50
C ASN A 30 4.13 11.22 13.18
N HIS A 31 4.29 10.48 12.08
CA HIS A 31 3.36 10.59 10.95
C HIS A 31 1.99 10.14 11.47
N GLU A 32 1.26 11.13 11.99
CA GLU A 32 -0.12 11.01 12.40
C GLU A 32 -0.90 10.44 11.23
N ARG A 33 -1.35 9.20 11.44
CA ARG A 33 -2.48 8.57 10.77
C ARG A 33 -3.50 9.64 10.40
N SER A 34 -3.61 9.94 9.12
CA SER A 34 -4.75 10.69 8.62
C SER A 34 -5.96 9.78 8.75
N SER A 35 -6.64 9.88 9.88
CA SER A 35 -7.94 9.27 10.11
C SER A 35 -8.96 9.93 9.16
N SER A 36 -9.26 9.25 8.06
CA SER A 36 -10.63 9.20 7.57
C SER A 36 -11.38 8.18 8.42
N ASP A 37 -11.93 8.66 9.53
CA ASP A 37 -12.94 7.94 10.31
C ASP A 37 -14.11 7.57 9.38
N ASN A 38 -14.50 6.29 9.42
CA ASN A 38 -15.55 5.61 8.64
C ASN A 38 -15.12 4.97 7.30
N ARG A 39 -14.17 4.03 7.38
CA ARG A 39 -14.03 2.91 6.44
C ARG A 39 -14.04 1.62 7.24
N VAL A 40 -14.73 0.61 6.72
CA VAL A 40 -14.74 -0.75 7.26
C VAL A 40 -13.28 -1.16 7.48
N SER A 41 -12.98 -1.70 8.67
CA SER A 41 -11.63 -2.03 9.11
C SER A 41 -11.07 -3.23 8.34
N TYR A 42 -10.72 -3.04 7.07
CA TYR A 42 -9.75 -3.89 6.39
C TYR A 42 -8.34 -3.33 6.63
N VAL A 43 -8.02 -3.17 7.91
CA VAL A 43 -6.64 -2.90 8.31
C VAL A 43 -5.94 -4.24 8.20
N VAL A 44 -5.41 -4.51 7.00
CA VAL A 44 -4.25 -5.38 6.88
C VAL A 44 -3.13 -4.67 7.64
N ASP A 45 -3.09 -4.84 8.97
CA ASP A 45 -1.92 -4.51 9.75
C ASP A 45 -0.78 -5.34 9.15
N GLU A 46 0.39 -4.73 8.98
CA GLU A 46 1.60 -5.46 8.57
C GLU A 46 1.84 -6.69 9.46
N ASP A 47 1.37 -6.61 10.70
CA ASP A 47 1.38 -7.67 11.71
C ASP A 47 0.33 -8.77 11.44
N ASN A 48 -0.86 -8.42 10.92
CA ASN A 48 -1.96 -9.34 10.58
C ASN A 48 -1.78 -10.05 9.23
N LEU A 49 -0.80 -9.64 8.42
CA LEU A 49 -0.34 -10.42 7.25
C LEU A 49 0.27 -11.78 7.63
N SER A 50 0.53 -12.02 8.92
CA SER A 50 1.27 -13.21 9.38
C SER A 50 0.43 -14.28 10.08
N GLU A 51 -0.79 -13.97 10.56
CA GLU A 51 -1.55 -14.90 11.40
C GLU A 51 -2.78 -15.53 10.71
N GLU A 52 -3.36 -14.89 9.68
CA GLU A 52 -4.54 -15.39 8.95
C GLU A 52 -4.43 -15.22 7.42
N ASN A 53 -3.23 -15.02 6.87
CA ASN A 53 -2.98 -14.98 5.43
C ASN A 53 -2.17 -16.22 5.04
N SER A 54 -2.66 -17.02 4.10
CA SER A 54 -1.83 -18.06 3.48
C SER A 54 -0.78 -17.33 2.63
N SER A 55 0.48 -17.30 3.08
CA SER A 55 1.56 -16.74 2.26
C SER A 55 1.70 -17.61 1.01
N THR A 56 1.45 -17.03 -0.17
CA THR A 56 1.48 -17.73 -1.46
C THR A 56 2.81 -17.52 -2.18
N GLU A 57 3.92 -17.52 -1.44
CA GLU A 57 5.26 -17.06 -1.91
C GLU A 57 5.71 -17.68 -3.27
N ASP A 58 5.21 -18.86 -3.63
CA ASP A 58 5.56 -19.56 -4.87
C ASP A 58 4.41 -19.67 -5.90
N LYS A 59 3.19 -19.19 -5.60
CA LYS A 59 2.00 -19.38 -6.45
C LYS A 59 1.53 -18.06 -7.05
N THR A 60 1.15 -18.12 -8.32
CA THR A 60 0.47 -17.03 -9.01
C THR A 60 -1.00 -16.95 -8.59
N PRO A 61 -1.65 -15.77 -8.75
CA PRO A 61 -3.09 -15.65 -8.53
C PRO A 61 -3.91 -16.75 -9.21
N ALA A 62 -3.64 -17.02 -10.50
CA ALA A 62 -4.38 -18.03 -11.25
C ALA A 62 -4.22 -19.47 -10.70
N GLU A 63 -3.07 -19.80 -10.10
CA GLU A 63 -2.86 -21.11 -9.46
C GLU A 63 -3.65 -21.24 -8.15
N ILE A 64 -3.82 -20.15 -7.42
CA ILE A 64 -4.67 -20.10 -6.22
C ILE A 64 -6.14 -20.24 -6.58
N ASP A 65 -6.60 -19.55 -7.62
CA ASP A 65 -7.99 -19.70 -8.12
C ASP A 65 -8.30 -21.17 -8.46
N GLU A 66 -7.36 -21.86 -9.12
CA GLU A 66 -7.49 -23.27 -9.49
C GLU A 66 -7.47 -24.20 -8.26
N GLU A 67 -6.62 -23.93 -7.26
CA GLU A 67 -6.50 -24.74 -6.06
C GLU A 67 -7.69 -24.59 -5.11
N GLU A 68 -8.17 -23.37 -4.93
CA GLU A 68 -9.25 -23.07 -4.01
C GLU A 68 -10.63 -23.33 -4.62
N HIS A 69 -10.70 -23.50 -5.94
CA HIS A 69 -11.94 -23.69 -6.69
C HIS A 69 -12.98 -22.59 -6.42
N ILE A 70 -12.49 -21.36 -6.20
CA ILE A 70 -13.32 -20.17 -5.98
C ILE A 70 -13.47 -19.43 -7.30
N ASP A 71 -14.70 -19.03 -7.61
CA ASP A 71 -15.01 -18.12 -8.71
C ASP A 71 -15.17 -16.69 -8.15
N ALA A 72 -14.06 -16.10 -7.70
CA ALA A 72 -14.00 -14.73 -7.20
C ALA A 72 -12.85 -13.99 -7.89
N GLU A 73 -12.97 -12.67 -7.97
CA GLU A 73 -11.91 -11.85 -8.52
C GLU A 73 -10.81 -11.65 -7.49
N GLN A 74 -9.55 -11.73 -7.92
CA GLN A 74 -8.43 -11.31 -7.11
C GLN A 74 -8.18 -9.82 -7.26
N ILE A 75 -8.45 -9.07 -6.19
CA ILE A 75 -8.45 -7.61 -6.20
C ILE A 75 -7.34 -7.12 -5.27
N VAL A 76 -6.34 -6.44 -5.81
CA VAL A 76 -5.24 -5.85 -5.03
C VAL A 76 -5.81 -4.81 -4.07
N ALA A 77 -5.69 -5.10 -2.77
CA ALA A 77 -6.20 -4.28 -1.69
C ALA A 77 -5.10 -3.46 -1.00
N LYS A 78 -3.85 -3.95 -1.06
CA LYS A 78 -2.68 -3.26 -0.48
C LYS A 78 -1.42 -3.55 -1.28
N ILE A 79 -0.56 -2.53 -1.44
CA ILE A 79 0.76 -2.65 -2.06
C ILE A 79 1.82 -2.34 -1.00
N LEU A 80 2.88 -3.13 -0.98
CA LEU A 80 3.96 -3.09 0.00
C LEU A 80 5.31 -3.01 -0.74
N PRO A 81 6.41 -2.65 -0.05
CA PRO A 81 7.73 -2.54 -0.68
C PRO A 81 8.22 -3.83 -1.35
N ASP A 82 7.84 -4.99 -0.82
CA ASP A 82 8.32 -6.32 -1.23
C ASP A 82 7.19 -7.25 -1.70
N GLY A 83 5.96 -6.77 -1.81
CA GLY A 83 4.81 -7.59 -2.16
C GLY A 83 3.51 -6.81 -2.25
N TYR A 84 2.41 -7.55 -2.31
CA TYR A 84 1.07 -6.99 -2.33
C TYR A 84 0.06 -7.99 -1.77
N ALA A 85 -1.05 -7.47 -1.25
CA ALA A 85 -2.16 -8.28 -0.76
C ALA A 85 -3.37 -8.14 -1.69
N THR A 86 -4.01 -9.27 -2.01
CA THR A 86 -5.28 -9.30 -2.74
C THR A 86 -6.41 -9.77 -1.83
N SER A 87 -7.60 -9.20 -2.02
CA SER A 87 -8.86 -9.80 -1.56
C SER A 87 -9.26 -10.89 -2.56
N HIS A 88 -9.67 -12.05 -2.05
CA HIS A 88 -10.17 -13.16 -2.86
C HIS A 88 -11.30 -13.89 -2.11
N GLY A 89 -12.53 -13.78 -2.62
CA GLY A 89 -13.70 -14.29 -1.90
C GLY A 89 -13.87 -13.55 -0.59
N ASP A 90 -13.73 -14.23 0.55
CA ASP A 90 -13.91 -13.75 1.93
C ASP A 90 -12.61 -13.52 2.70
N HIS A 91 -11.44 -13.73 2.07
CA HIS A 91 -10.15 -13.64 2.74
C HIS A 91 -9.11 -12.95 1.86
N TYR A 92 -7.87 -12.92 2.35
CA TYR A 92 -6.75 -12.24 1.71
C TYR A 92 -5.59 -13.19 1.40
N HIS A 93 -4.88 -12.90 0.32
CA HIS A 93 -3.60 -13.52 -0.02
C HIS A 93 -2.50 -12.49 -0.12
N TYR A 94 -1.32 -12.85 0.37
CA TYR A 94 -0.11 -12.07 0.17
C TYR A 94 0.79 -12.72 -0.89
N TYR A 95 1.19 -11.92 -1.87
CA TYR A 95 2.13 -12.29 -2.91
C TYR A 95 3.41 -11.48 -2.77
N SER A 96 4.55 -12.16 -2.93
CA SER A 96 5.85 -11.51 -2.99
C SER A 96 6.11 -10.92 -4.37
N GLY A 97 6.80 -9.76 -4.41
CA GLY A 97 7.23 -9.11 -5.64
C GLY A 97 6.24 -8.08 -6.20
N HIS A 98 6.37 -7.78 -7.49
CA HIS A 98 5.59 -6.73 -8.13
C HIS A 98 4.17 -7.18 -8.45
N VAL A 99 3.23 -6.23 -8.33
CA VAL A 99 1.86 -6.41 -8.81
C VAL A 99 1.88 -6.67 -10.34
N PRO A 100 1.20 -7.72 -10.83
CA PRO A 100 1.02 -7.96 -12.27
C PRO A 100 0.37 -6.76 -12.98
N ALA A 101 0.77 -6.51 -14.23
CA ALA A 101 0.28 -5.36 -14.98
C ALA A 101 -1.25 -5.36 -15.17
N ASN A 102 -1.84 -6.54 -15.36
CA ASN A 102 -3.27 -6.73 -15.63
C ASN A 102 -4.12 -6.96 -14.36
N SER A 103 -3.61 -6.62 -13.17
CA SER A 103 -4.33 -6.80 -11.91
C SER A 103 -5.58 -5.93 -11.80
N LEU A 104 -6.54 -6.40 -11.01
CA LEU A 104 -7.67 -5.60 -10.52
C LEU A 104 -7.25 -4.90 -9.22
N PHE A 105 -7.71 -3.67 -9.01
CA PHE A 105 -7.34 -2.86 -7.86
C PHE A 105 -8.56 -2.38 -7.11
N SER A 106 -8.45 -2.32 -5.78
CA SER A 106 -9.41 -1.60 -4.96
C SER A 106 -9.38 -0.11 -5.29
N GLU A 107 -10.55 0.54 -5.31
CA GLU A 107 -10.67 1.98 -5.53
C GLU A 107 -9.90 2.81 -4.49
N ASP A 108 -9.63 2.23 -3.33
CA ASP A 108 -8.89 2.78 -2.20
C ASP A 108 -7.44 3.14 -2.53
N LEU A 109 -6.88 2.36 -3.46
CA LEU A 109 -5.52 2.55 -3.93
C LEU A 109 -5.43 3.68 -4.97
N ILE A 110 -6.56 4.21 -5.45
CA ILE A 110 -6.57 5.20 -6.53
C ILE A 110 -6.28 6.59 -5.98
N LEU A 111 -5.26 7.24 -6.57
CA LEU A 111 -5.00 8.66 -6.37
C LEU A 111 -5.48 9.47 -7.58
N ASP A 112 -6.41 10.38 -7.32
CA ASP A 112 -6.89 11.36 -8.30
C ASP A 112 -5.86 12.48 -8.54
N GLN A 113 -4.71 12.13 -9.12
CA GLN A 113 -3.63 13.05 -9.48
C GLN A 113 -3.02 12.66 -10.83
N SER A 114 -2.52 13.63 -11.59
CA SER A 114 -1.70 13.33 -12.79
C SER A 114 -0.35 12.77 -12.37
N ILE A 115 0.17 11.80 -13.14
CA ILE A 115 1.51 11.23 -12.97
C ILE A 115 2.61 12.30 -13.02
N GLU A 116 2.38 13.40 -13.74
CA GLU A 116 3.30 14.55 -13.81
C GLU A 116 3.55 15.25 -12.45
N ASN A 117 2.71 14.99 -11.44
CA ASN A 117 2.89 15.53 -10.09
C ASN A 117 3.87 14.71 -9.24
N PHE A 118 4.36 13.57 -9.74
CA PHE A 118 5.29 12.70 -9.05
C PHE A 118 6.71 12.89 -9.59
N SER A 119 7.70 12.78 -8.71
CA SER A 119 9.10 12.68 -9.10
C SER A 119 9.40 11.28 -9.63
N ASP A 120 10.37 11.14 -10.54
CA ASP A 120 10.78 9.85 -11.10
C ASP A 120 11.05 8.79 -10.02
N ASP A 121 11.69 9.15 -8.89
CA ASP A 121 11.95 8.23 -7.77
C ASP A 121 10.69 7.68 -7.07
N ASN A 122 9.56 8.37 -7.23
CA ASN A 122 8.26 7.97 -6.66
C ASN A 122 7.38 7.26 -7.68
N ILE A 123 7.81 7.13 -8.93
CA ILE A 123 7.14 6.35 -9.97
C ILE A 123 7.85 5.01 -10.03
N LEU A 124 7.17 3.94 -9.61
CA LEU A 124 7.82 2.65 -9.43
C LEU A 124 7.79 1.82 -10.71
N TYR A 125 6.60 1.55 -11.23
CA TYR A 125 6.42 0.79 -12.46
C TYR A 125 5.04 1.02 -13.08
N GLU A 126 4.96 0.75 -14.38
CA GLU A 126 3.75 0.83 -15.20
C GLU A 126 2.89 -0.42 -15.01
N ILE A 127 1.57 -0.24 -15.05
CA ILE A 127 0.55 -1.28 -15.07
C ILE A 127 -0.45 -0.97 -16.20
N ASP A 128 -1.40 -1.88 -16.45
CA ASP A 128 -2.43 -1.64 -17.45
C ASP A 128 -3.28 -0.42 -17.04
N ASN A 129 -3.24 0.63 -17.87
CA ASN A 129 -3.96 1.89 -17.70
C ASN A 129 -3.48 2.76 -16.52
N GLY A 130 -2.24 2.62 -16.08
CA GLY A 130 -1.71 3.51 -15.04
C GLY A 130 -0.33 3.14 -14.52
N TRP A 131 -0.03 3.67 -13.33
CA TRP A 131 1.28 3.59 -12.69
C TRP A 131 1.13 3.28 -11.22
N ILE A 132 2.02 2.44 -10.69
CA ILE A 132 2.21 2.33 -9.25
C ILE A 132 3.18 3.42 -8.80
N VAL A 133 2.74 4.22 -7.83
CA VAL A 133 3.49 5.33 -7.27
C VAL A 133 3.63 5.21 -5.77
N ARG A 134 4.72 5.76 -5.23
CA ARG A 134 4.94 5.92 -3.79
C ARG A 134 4.58 7.33 -3.35
N LYS A 135 3.86 7.46 -2.24
CA LYS A 135 3.56 8.75 -1.61
C LYS A 135 3.72 8.63 -0.10
N GLY A 136 4.85 9.11 0.41
CA GLY A 136 5.23 8.89 1.80
C GLY A 136 5.70 7.45 2.00
N ASP A 137 5.07 6.71 2.89
CA ASP A 137 5.35 5.29 3.13
C ASP A 137 4.30 4.37 2.48
N ASP A 138 3.27 4.95 1.85
CA ASP A 138 2.18 4.26 1.19
C ASP A 138 2.36 4.20 -0.33
N TYR A 139 1.65 3.25 -0.96
CA TYR A 139 1.70 2.94 -2.38
C TYR A 139 0.31 3.04 -2.98
N TYR A 140 0.24 3.59 -4.19
CA TYR A 140 -1.02 3.94 -4.84
C TYR A 140 -0.96 3.68 -6.35
N VAL A 141 -2.13 3.64 -6.96
CA VAL A 141 -2.35 3.59 -8.40
C VAL A 141 -2.73 4.98 -8.90
N VAL A 142 -2.03 5.46 -9.92
CA VAL A 142 -2.40 6.64 -10.69
C VAL A 142 -2.84 6.18 -12.08
N LEU A 143 -4.09 6.47 -12.45
CA LEU A 143 -4.65 6.08 -13.74
C LEU A 143 -4.21 7.03 -14.86
N ASP A 144 -3.96 6.48 -16.05
CA ASP A 144 -3.67 7.28 -17.26
C ASP A 144 -4.90 8.09 -17.70
N ASP A 145 -6.09 7.48 -17.65
CA ASP A 145 -7.39 8.14 -17.80
C ASP A 145 -8.23 7.91 -16.55
N PRO A 146 -8.52 8.95 -15.75
CA PRO A 146 -9.34 8.82 -14.54
C PRO A 146 -10.75 8.24 -14.77
N ASN A 147 -11.25 8.29 -16.01
CA ASN A 147 -12.55 7.74 -16.37
C ASN A 147 -12.48 6.26 -16.78
N ASN A 148 -11.29 5.74 -17.10
CA ASN A 148 -11.11 4.33 -17.44
C ASN A 148 -10.89 3.49 -16.17
N ARG A 149 -11.99 3.06 -15.56
CA ARG A 149 -11.99 2.28 -14.30
C ARG A 149 -12.22 0.78 -14.51
N GLN A 150 -11.90 0.24 -15.68
CA GLN A 150 -12.18 -1.17 -16.03
C GLN A 150 -11.50 -2.19 -15.10
N ASN A 151 -10.30 -1.85 -14.60
CA ASN A 151 -9.52 -2.66 -13.67
C ASN A 151 -9.75 -2.26 -12.20
N ILE A 152 -10.75 -1.43 -11.90
CA ILE A 152 -11.02 -0.95 -10.54
C ILE A 152 -12.29 -1.60 -10.01
N ARG A 153 -12.29 -1.94 -8.72
CA ARG A 153 -13.46 -2.43 -7.99
C ARG A 153 -13.73 -1.53 -6.81
N SER A 154 -15.01 -1.21 -6.62
CA SER A 154 -15.48 -0.50 -5.44
C SER A 154 -15.44 -1.38 -4.21
N GLU A 155 -15.41 -0.76 -3.03
CA GLU A 155 -15.52 -1.49 -1.76
C GLU A 155 -16.77 -2.39 -1.76
N SER A 156 -17.89 -1.89 -2.28
CA SER A 156 -19.14 -2.66 -2.34
C SER A 156 -19.09 -3.87 -3.27
N GLU A 157 -18.31 -3.81 -4.36
CA GLU A 157 -18.11 -4.96 -5.25
C GLU A 157 -17.22 -6.01 -4.61
N ILE A 158 -16.22 -5.58 -3.84
CA ILE A 158 -15.35 -6.47 -3.05
C ILE A 158 -16.18 -7.16 -1.95
N GLU A 159 -16.93 -6.40 -1.14
CA GLU A 159 -17.78 -6.96 -0.07
C GLU A 159 -18.85 -7.92 -0.60
N ALA A 160 -19.40 -7.67 -1.79
CA ALA A 160 -20.35 -8.58 -2.41
C ALA A 160 -19.73 -9.96 -2.71
N GLN A 161 -18.43 -10.03 -3.03
CA GLN A 161 -17.72 -11.29 -3.24
C GLN A 161 -17.52 -12.05 -1.92
N HIS A 162 -17.24 -11.34 -0.83
CA HIS A 162 -17.10 -11.92 0.52
C HIS A 162 -18.39 -12.63 0.93
N HIS A 163 -19.52 -11.93 0.86
CA HIS A 163 -20.82 -12.47 1.26
C HIS A 163 -21.31 -13.61 0.38
N ASN A 164 -21.03 -13.57 -0.94
CA ASN A 164 -21.44 -14.66 -1.82
C ASN A 164 -20.72 -15.97 -1.47
N ARG A 165 -19.51 -15.90 -0.93
CA ARG A 165 -18.76 -17.09 -0.49
C ARG A 165 -19.29 -17.64 0.84
N GLU A 166 -19.49 -16.80 1.84
CA GLU A 166 -20.04 -17.22 3.14
C GLU A 166 -21.34 -18.03 2.97
N HIS A 167 -22.20 -17.62 2.04
CA HIS A 167 -23.46 -18.31 1.76
C HIS A 167 -23.33 -19.64 1.02
N ASN A 168 -22.27 -19.85 0.24
CA ASN A 168 -22.06 -21.11 -0.47
C ASN A 168 -21.47 -22.21 0.41
N ASP A 169 -20.71 -21.84 1.45
CA ASP A 169 -20.11 -22.79 2.39
C ASP A 169 -21.13 -23.36 3.41
N ASP A 170 -22.28 -22.69 3.59
CA ASP A 170 -23.37 -23.14 4.48
C ASP A 170 -24.27 -24.24 3.86
N ASP A 171 -24.14 -24.54 2.56
CA ASP A 171 -25.05 -25.44 1.82
C ASP A 171 -24.41 -26.82 1.48
N HIS A 172 -23.36 -27.24 2.22
CA HIS A 172 -22.65 -28.52 2.06
C HIS A 172 -22.69 -29.45 3.28
#